data_AF-A0ABD0NMD3-F1
#
_entry.id   AF-A0ABD0NMD3-F1
#
_cell.length_a   1.000
_cell.length_b   1.000
_cell.length_c   1.000
_cell.angle_alpha   90.00
_cell.angle_beta   90.00
_cell.angle_gamma   90.00
#
_symmetry.space_group_name_H-M   'P 1'
#
loop_
_entity.id
_entity.type
_entity.pdbx_description
1 polymer ?
#
loop_
_entity_poly.entity_id
_entity_poly.type
_entity_poly.pdbx_seq_one_letter_code
_entity_poly.pdbx_strand_id
1 'polypeptide(L)'
;MENSRASLMFKAVAVAAIGLTATLVMLDPSDTLFGGGYPELWRKTGLAGAPTRAAACIFAGVFLLAMGWLYRLLFAPLELLRGVDEVGYIAEDGRSRAQAANEVRRRRKTGELPPVYPNGWYRVLDSHMLERGDVKS
;
A
#
# COMPACT_ATOMS: atom_id res chain seq x y z
N MET A 1 -10.51 -19.75 5.50
CA MET A 1 -11.85 -19.14 5.72
C MET A 1 -11.83 -17.82 6.50
N GLU A 2 -10.86 -17.60 7.40
CA GLU A 2 -10.80 -16.39 8.26
C GLU A 2 -10.55 -15.09 7.49
N ASN A 3 -9.65 -15.10 6.50
CA ASN A 3 -9.31 -13.93 5.67
C ASN A 3 -10.50 -13.38 4.86
N SER A 4 -11.41 -14.25 4.43
CA SER A 4 -12.59 -13.86 3.65
C SER A 4 -13.62 -13.11 4.51
N ARG A 5 -13.77 -13.51 5.79
CA ARG A 5 -14.63 -12.83 6.76
C ARG A 5 -14.08 -11.45 7.14
N ALA A 6 -12.76 -11.32 7.32
CA ALA A 6 -12.10 -10.04 7.59
C ALA A 6 -12.26 -9.05 6.41
N SER A 7 -12.11 -9.53 5.17
CA SER A 7 -12.33 -8.71 3.97
C SER A 7 -13.79 -8.25 3.82
N LEU A 8 -14.76 -9.13 4.12
CA LEU A 8 -16.18 -8.80 4.11
C LEU A 8 -16.53 -7.76 5.19
N MET A 9 -15.99 -7.90 6.39
CA MET A 9 -16.18 -6.93 7.48
C MET A 9 -15.60 -5.55 7.12
N PHE A 10 -14.41 -5.51 6.53
CA PHE A 10 -13.81 -4.24 6.09
C PHE A 10 -14.65 -3.55 5.01
N LYS A 11 -15.17 -4.31 4.04
CA LYS A 11 -16.09 -3.79 3.02
C LYS A 11 -17.40 -3.28 3.64
N ALA A 12 -17.97 -3.99 4.61
CA ALA A 12 -19.20 -3.58 5.29
C ALA A 12 -19.01 -2.28 6.09
N VAL A 13 -17.88 -2.14 6.81
CA VAL A 13 -17.54 -0.91 7.54
C VAL A 13 -17.31 0.26 6.58
N ALA A 14 -16.64 0.04 5.44
CA ALA A 14 -16.46 1.08 4.43
C ALA A 14 -17.79 1.56 3.85
N VAL A 15 -18.71 0.64 3.53
CA VAL A 15 -20.06 0.99 3.04
C VAL A 15 -20.86 1.72 4.12
N ALA A 16 -20.79 1.29 5.37
CA ALA A 16 -21.46 1.97 6.49
C ALA A 16 -20.89 3.38 6.72
N ALA A 17 -19.57 3.56 6.65
CA ALA A 17 -18.92 4.86 6.79
C ALA A 17 -19.27 5.81 5.64
N ILE A 18 -19.37 5.30 4.41
CA ILE A 18 -19.84 6.07 3.24
C ILE A 18 -21.32 6.45 3.41
N GLY A 19 -22.15 5.52 3.87
CA GLY A 19 -23.56 5.78 4.15
C GLY A 19 -23.74 6.85 5.24
N LEU A 20 -22.99 6.74 6.34
CA LEU A 20 -23.06 7.68 7.46
C LEU A 20 -22.59 9.07 7.06
N THR A 21 -21.49 9.17 6.29
CA THR A 21 -21.01 10.45 5.75
C THR A 21 -22.00 11.05 4.75
N ALA A 22 -22.62 10.25 3.87
CA ALA A 22 -23.67 10.73 2.98
C ALA A 22 -24.90 11.24 3.76
N THR A 23 -25.32 10.56 4.83
CA THR A 23 -26.41 11.04 5.69
C THR A 23 -26.06 12.31 6.46
N LEU A 24 -24.81 12.45 6.92
CA LEU A 24 -24.33 13.66 7.61
C LEU A 24 -24.16 14.84 6.64
N VAL A 25 -23.83 14.60 5.37
CA VAL A 25 -23.78 15.65 4.34
C VAL A 25 -25.19 16.09 3.91
N MET A 26 -26.18 15.19 3.97
CA MET A 26 -27.58 15.51 3.72
C MET A 26 -28.22 16.31 4.86
N LEU A 27 -27.75 16.12 6.11
CA LEU A 27 -28.15 16.91 7.28
C LEU A 27 -27.30 18.19 7.33
N ASP A 28 -27.73 19.30 6.71
CA ASP A 28 -26.97 20.56 6.60
C ASP A 28 -26.29 20.99 7.93
N PRO A 29 -24.96 20.79 8.09
CA PRO A 29 -24.22 21.26 9.26
C PRO A 29 -23.74 22.71 9.07
N SER A 30 -23.89 23.26 7.86
CA SER A 30 -23.31 24.55 7.46
C SER A 30 -24.08 25.72 8.08
N ASP A 31 -25.41 25.63 8.19
CA ASP A 31 -26.24 26.64 8.85
C ASP A 31 -25.94 26.75 10.35
N THR A 32 -25.41 25.69 10.98
CA THR A 32 -25.11 25.64 12.42
C THR A 32 -23.66 25.96 12.79
N LEU A 33 -22.69 25.76 11.90
CA LEU A 33 -21.25 25.94 12.19
C LEU A 33 -20.59 27.13 11.48
N PHE A 34 -21.03 27.50 10.28
CA PHE A 34 -20.41 28.57 9.49
C PHE A 34 -21.49 29.48 8.93
N GLY A 35 -21.91 30.47 9.72
CA GLY A 35 -22.89 31.51 9.35
C GLY A 35 -22.43 32.46 8.24
N GLY A 36 -22.04 31.92 7.10
CA GLY A 36 -21.69 32.66 5.89
C GLY A 36 -22.88 32.67 4.93
N GLY A 37 -23.58 33.82 4.86
CA GLY A 37 -24.75 34.00 4.01
C GLY A 37 -24.45 33.73 2.53
N TYR A 38 -25.27 32.88 1.90
CA TYR A 38 -25.17 32.55 0.48
C TYR A 38 -25.53 33.75 -0.43
N PRO A 39 -24.90 33.91 -1.60
CA PRO A 39 -25.25 34.96 -2.56
C PRO A 39 -26.69 34.79 -3.07
N GLU A 40 -27.43 35.90 -3.19
CA GLU A 40 -28.89 35.94 -3.47
C GLU A 40 -29.37 35.06 -4.64
N LEU A 41 -28.53 34.87 -5.66
CA LEU A 41 -28.80 34.03 -6.84
C LEU A 41 -29.10 32.57 -6.48
N TRP A 42 -28.47 32.04 -5.44
CA TRP A 42 -28.61 30.66 -4.98
C TRP A 42 -29.84 30.47 -4.08
N ARG A 43 -30.23 31.54 -3.36
CA ARG A 43 -31.46 31.57 -2.56
C ARG A 43 -32.71 31.57 -3.45
N LYS A 44 -32.69 32.33 -4.54
CA LYS A 44 -33.81 32.41 -5.51
C LYS A 44 -34.03 31.12 -6.30
N THR A 45 -32.99 30.30 -6.46
CA THR A 45 -33.06 29.04 -7.20
C THR A 45 -33.30 27.82 -6.32
N GLY A 46 -33.38 27.97 -4.99
CA GLY A 46 -33.53 26.86 -4.06
C GLY A 46 -32.30 25.95 -3.96
N LEU A 47 -31.15 26.38 -4.50
CA LEU A 47 -29.87 25.66 -4.48
C LEU A 47 -28.94 26.11 -3.33
N ALA A 48 -29.42 26.94 -2.41
CA ALA A 48 -28.67 27.30 -1.20
C ALA A 48 -28.23 26.01 -0.47
N GLY A 49 -26.92 25.78 -0.37
CA GLY A 49 -26.33 24.56 0.23
C GLY A 49 -25.83 23.51 -0.76
N ALA A 50 -26.32 23.46 -2.00
CA ALA A 50 -25.85 22.52 -3.03
C ALA A 50 -24.33 22.55 -3.31
N PRO A 51 -23.65 23.72 -3.40
CA PRO A 51 -22.22 23.76 -3.69
C PRO A 51 -21.39 23.34 -2.47
N THR A 52 -21.88 23.63 -1.26
CA THR A 52 -21.25 23.24 0.00
C THR A 52 -21.30 21.73 0.18
N ARG A 53 -22.44 21.09 -0.12
CA ARG A 53 -22.58 19.63 -0.09
C ARG A 53 -21.72 18.96 -1.15
N ALA A 54 -21.66 19.51 -2.36
CA ALA A 54 -20.78 19.01 -3.42
C ALA A 54 -19.29 19.09 -3.01
N ALA A 55 -18.85 20.21 -2.44
CA ALA A 55 -17.50 20.36 -1.92
C ALA A 55 -17.20 19.36 -0.80
N ALA A 56 -18.11 19.19 0.17
CA ALA A 56 -17.96 18.22 1.25
C ALA A 56 -17.82 16.79 0.73
N CYS A 57 -18.62 16.38 -0.26
CA CYS A 57 -18.52 15.07 -0.90
C CYS A 57 -17.16 14.87 -1.58
N ILE A 58 -16.66 15.89 -2.28
CA ILE A 58 -15.35 15.85 -2.94
C ILE A 58 -14.25 15.67 -1.89
N PHE A 59 -14.25 16.47 -0.81
CA PHE A 59 -13.27 16.35 0.26
C PHE A 59 -13.32 15.00 0.96
N ALA A 60 -14.51 14.48 1.25
CA ALA A 60 -14.68 13.15 1.84
C ALA A 60 -14.13 12.05 0.92
N GLY A 61 -14.42 12.11 -0.39
CA GLY A 61 -13.89 11.17 -1.37
C GLY A 61 -12.36 11.21 -1.46
N VAL A 62 -11.77 12.40 -1.54
CA VAL A 62 -10.30 12.58 -1.55
C VAL A 62 -9.68 12.06 -0.26
N PHE A 63 -10.29 12.32 0.90
CA PHE A 63 -9.81 11.86 2.19
C PHE A 63 -9.81 10.32 2.29
N LEU A 64 -10.87 9.66 1.83
CA LEU A 64 -10.94 8.20 1.81
C LEU A 64 -9.88 7.59 0.88
N LEU A 65 -9.65 8.20 -0.29
CA LEU A 65 -8.59 7.77 -1.20
C LEU A 65 -7.21 7.94 -0.58
N ALA A 66 -6.94 9.08 0.05
CA ALA A 66 -5.69 9.35 0.74
C ALA A 66 -5.46 8.34 1.88
N MET A 67 -6.49 8.03 2.66
CA MET A 67 -6.43 7.04 3.74
C MET A 67 -6.14 5.63 3.21
N GLY A 68 -6.78 5.24 2.10
CA GLY A 68 -6.51 3.95 1.45
C GLY A 68 -5.10 3.84 0.89
N TRP A 69 -4.57 4.94 0.34
CA TRP A 69 -3.19 5.01 -0.14
C TRP A 69 -2.19 4.93 1.01
N LEU A 70 -2.44 5.67 2.10
CA LEU A 70 -1.61 5.63 3.31
C LEU A 70 -1.62 4.24 3.97
N TYR A 71 -2.77 3.58 4.01
CA TYR A 71 -2.87 2.21 4.51
C TYR A 71 -1.99 1.25 3.69
N ARG A 72 -2.03 1.36 2.36
CA ARG A 72 -1.15 0.55 1.50
C ARG A 72 0.33 0.87 1.74
N LEU A 73 0.69 2.14 1.90
CA LEU A 73 2.08 2.53 2.14
C LEU A 73 2.60 1.98 3.47
N LEU A 74 1.79 2.00 4.53
CA LEU A 74 2.22 1.63 5.88
C LEU A 74 2.09 0.14 6.20
N PHE A 75 1.11 -0.55 5.59
CA PHE A 75 0.77 -1.94 5.95
C PHE A 75 0.95 -2.95 4.81
N ALA A 76 1.24 -2.54 3.57
CA ALA A 76 1.66 -3.49 2.55
C ALA A 76 3.13 -3.89 2.78
N PRO A 77 3.49 -5.16 2.54
CA PRO A 77 4.88 -5.60 2.66
C PRO A 77 5.75 -4.80 1.69
N LEU A 78 6.73 -4.08 2.22
CA LEU A 78 7.67 -3.32 1.42
C LEU A 78 8.67 -4.28 0.76
N GLU A 79 8.45 -4.60 -0.51
CA GLU A 79 9.37 -5.39 -1.32
C GLU A 79 10.56 -4.54 -1.77
N LEU A 80 11.66 -4.59 -1.02
CA LEU A 80 12.91 -3.99 -1.48
C LEU A 80 13.60 -4.94 -2.46
N LEU A 81 13.30 -4.77 -3.75
CA LEU A 81 14.02 -5.43 -4.82
C LEU A 81 15.39 -4.77 -4.95
N ARG A 82 16.43 -5.57 -4.74
CA ARG A 82 17.82 -5.12 -4.82
C ARG A 82 18.51 -5.94 -5.91
N GLY A 83 19.29 -5.27 -6.76
CA GLY A 83 20.00 -5.92 -7.85
C GLY A 83 20.95 -7.00 -7.34
N VAL A 84 21.21 -8.06 -8.12
CA VAL A 84 22.14 -9.14 -7.71
C VAL A 84 23.56 -8.60 -7.46
N ASP A 85 23.91 -7.49 -8.11
CA ASP A 85 25.14 -6.72 -7.91
C ASP A 85 25.16 -5.92 -6.60
N GLU A 86 23.98 -5.60 -6.05
CA GLU A 86 23.76 -4.92 -4.78
C GLU A 86 23.52 -5.88 -3.60
N VAL A 87 23.01 -7.09 -3.86
CA VAL A 87 22.88 -8.19 -2.90
C VAL A 87 24.02 -9.19 -3.11
N GLY A 88 25.23 -8.82 -2.70
CA GLY A 88 26.38 -9.70 -2.86
C GLY A 88 27.61 -9.19 -2.16
N TYR A 89 28.60 -10.09 -2.07
CA TYR A 89 29.96 -9.92 -1.54
C TYR A 89 30.19 -8.63 -0.75
N ILE A 90 30.05 -8.73 0.57
CA ILE A 90 30.51 -7.70 1.50
C ILE A 90 32.01 -7.55 1.26
N ALA A 91 32.41 -6.42 0.68
CA ALA A 91 33.82 -6.10 0.52
C ALA A 91 34.38 -5.83 1.92
N GLU A 92 35.37 -6.61 2.34
CA GLU A 92 36.18 -6.26 3.52
C GLU A 92 36.77 -4.85 3.31
N ASP A 93 36.89 -4.09 4.41
CA ASP A 93 37.38 -2.71 4.38
C ASP A 93 38.71 -2.62 3.60
N GLY A 94 38.75 -1.69 2.64
CA GLY A 94 39.92 -1.45 1.78
C GLY A 94 39.94 -2.22 0.45
N ARG A 95 38.93 -3.05 0.12
CA ARG A 95 38.80 -3.69 -1.20
C ARG A 95 37.67 -3.11 -2.04
N SER A 96 37.90 -3.00 -3.35
CA SER A 96 36.84 -2.59 -4.28
C SER A 96 35.85 -3.74 -4.52
N ARG A 97 34.59 -3.41 -4.85
CA ARG A 97 33.56 -4.40 -5.22
C ARG A 97 34.01 -5.30 -6.38
N ALA A 98 34.76 -4.74 -7.33
CA ALA A 98 35.34 -5.48 -8.45
C ALA A 98 36.41 -6.51 -7.99
N GLN A 99 37.24 -6.15 -7.01
CA GLN A 99 38.22 -7.07 -6.43
C GLN A 99 37.54 -8.21 -5.67
N ALA A 100 36.51 -7.91 -4.86
CA ALA A 100 35.74 -8.92 -4.14
C ALA A 100 35.05 -9.91 -5.11
N ALA A 101 34.46 -9.40 -6.19
CA ALA A 101 33.84 -10.22 -7.23
C ALA A 101 34.85 -11.12 -7.96
N ASN A 102 36.04 -10.59 -8.31
CA ASN A 102 37.09 -11.36 -8.98
C ASN A 102 37.69 -12.43 -8.06
N GLU A 103 37.86 -12.14 -6.78
CA GLU A 103 38.34 -13.11 -5.78
C GLU A 103 37.38 -14.28 -5.65
N VAL A 104 36.07 -14.00 -5.62
CA VAL A 104 35.07 -15.07 -5.56
C VAL A 104 35.01 -15.85 -6.86
N ARG A 105 35.10 -15.19 -8.03
CA ARG A 105 35.24 -15.89 -9.32
C ARG A 105 36.45 -16.82 -9.33
N ARG A 106 37.57 -16.41 -8.73
CA ARG A 106 38.77 -17.23 -8.57
C ARG A 106 38.53 -18.42 -7.64
N ARG A 107 37.87 -18.21 -6.49
CA ARG A 107 37.47 -19.30 -5.55
C ARG A 107 36.44 -20.25 -6.15
N ARG A 108 35.60 -19.76 -7.06
CA ARG A 108 34.58 -20.51 -7.82
C ARG A 108 35.08 -21.00 -9.19
N LYS A 109 36.38 -20.87 -9.50
CA LYS A 109 36.97 -21.60 -10.63
C LYS A 109 37.02 -23.08 -10.23
N THR A 110 35.88 -23.72 -10.44
CA THR A 110 35.57 -25.12 -10.21
C THR A 110 36.11 -25.93 -11.40
N GLY A 111 36.79 -27.05 -11.14
CA GLY A 111 37.08 -28.08 -12.15
C GLY A 111 35.81 -28.90 -12.50
N GLU A 112 35.94 -30.18 -12.83
CA GLU A 112 34.78 -31.10 -12.95
C GLU A 112 34.22 -31.47 -11.56
N LEU A 113 33.72 -30.50 -10.80
CA LEU A 113 32.91 -30.82 -9.62
C LEU A 113 31.43 -30.88 -10.03
N PRO A 114 30.65 -31.80 -9.44
CA PRO A 114 29.21 -31.83 -9.62
C PRO A 114 28.62 -30.45 -9.28
N PRO A 115 27.49 -30.06 -9.92
CA PRO A 115 26.90 -28.74 -9.75
C PRO A 115 26.82 -28.42 -8.26
N VAL A 116 27.50 -27.34 -7.88
CA VAL A 116 27.64 -26.92 -6.49
C VAL A 116 26.26 -26.53 -5.97
N TYR A 117 25.46 -27.47 -5.45
CA TYR A 117 24.31 -27.22 -4.58
C TYR A 117 23.96 -28.49 -3.75
N PRO A 118 23.59 -28.39 -2.45
CA PRO A 118 22.83 -27.29 -1.85
C PRO A 118 23.28 -26.86 -0.43
N ASN A 119 24.57 -26.63 -0.14
CA ASN A 119 24.99 -26.19 1.21
C ASN A 119 24.64 -24.72 1.55
N GLY A 120 23.63 -24.15 0.90
CA GLY A 120 23.21 -22.77 1.06
C GLY A 120 21.70 -22.64 1.08
N TRP A 121 21.21 -21.59 1.73
CA TRP A 121 19.80 -21.25 1.77
C TRP A 121 19.42 -20.46 0.50
N TYR A 122 18.37 -20.90 -0.19
CA TYR A 122 17.78 -20.16 -1.31
C TYR A 122 16.43 -19.58 -0.89
N ARG A 123 16.21 -18.32 -1.24
CA ARG A 123 14.86 -17.73 -1.18
C ARG A 123 14.07 -18.31 -2.35
N VAL A 124 13.06 -19.10 -2.05
CA VAL A 124 12.17 -19.70 -3.05
C VAL A 124 10.94 -18.83 -3.28
N LEU A 125 10.34 -18.35 -2.19
CA LEU A 125 9.10 -17.58 -2.20
C LEU A 125 9.04 -16.70 -0.96
N ASP A 126 8.34 -15.57 -1.04
CA ASP A 126 8.04 -14.74 0.13
C ASP A 126 6.88 -15.26 0.95
N SER A 127 6.95 -15.05 2.27
CA SER A 127 5.94 -15.51 3.21
C SER A 127 4.53 -15.00 2.89
N HIS A 128 4.40 -13.80 2.32
CA HIS A 128 3.10 -13.22 1.99
C HIS A 128 2.46 -13.84 0.72
N MET A 129 3.24 -14.57 -0.08
CA MET A 129 2.76 -15.25 -1.29
C MET A 129 2.26 -16.68 -0.99
N LEU A 130 2.45 -17.17 0.24
CA LEU A 130 2.00 -18.49 0.68
C LEU A 130 0.90 -18.36 1.74
N GLU A 131 -0.35 -18.64 1.36
CA GLU A 131 -1.44 -18.68 2.32
C GLU A 131 -1.39 -19.97 3.16
N ARG A 132 -2.01 -19.93 4.35
CA ARG A 132 -2.08 -21.11 5.23
C ARG A 132 -2.83 -22.25 4.52
N GLY A 133 -2.13 -23.36 4.29
CA GLY A 133 -2.69 -24.54 3.62
C GLY A 133 -2.58 -24.52 2.10
N ASP A 134 -1.98 -23.47 1.52
CA ASP A 134 -1.71 -23.39 0.09
C ASP A 134 -0.42 -24.15 -0.27
N VAL A 135 -0.39 -24.79 -1.43
CA VAL A 135 0.77 -25.52 -1.96
C VAL A 135 1.13 -24.92 -3.31
N LYS A 136 2.34 -24.36 -3.42
CA LYS A 136 2.89 -23.90 -4.70
C LYS A 136 3.74 -25.00 -5.33
N SER A 137 3.37 -25.42 -6.54
CA SER A 137 4.11 -26.38 -7.37
C SER A 137 5.02 -25.65 -8.37
#